data_AF-A0AA51M583-F1
#
_entry.id   AF-A0AA51M583-F1
#
_cell.length_a   1.000
_cell.length_b   1.000
_cell.length_c   1.000
_cell.angle_alpha   90.00
_cell.angle_beta   90.00
_cell.angle_gamma   90.00
#
_symmetry.space_group_name_H-M   'P 1'
#
loop_
_entity.id
_entity.type
_entity.pdbx_description
1 polymer ?
#
loop_
_entity_poly.entity_id
_entity_poly.type
_entity_poly.pdbx_seq_one_letter_code
_entity_poly.pdbx_strand_id
1 'polypeptide(L)'
;MLRAAEERKFQPGCVIFDSWYSSIANLKLIRTLKWHWCTRLKSNRLVDPDNTYNRSVSEIEIPPEGRVVHLRQYGFIKLFRIVHSDKEPEHWATDILDASETDRKTFKELG
;
A
#
# COMPACT_ATOMS: atom_id res chain seq x y z
N MET A 1 -18.13 -0.31 -7.19
CA MET A 1 -17.09 0.12 -8.16
C MET A 1 -16.22 -1.06 -8.60
N LEU A 2 -15.39 -1.67 -7.73
CA LEU A 2 -14.51 -2.79 -8.12
C LEU A 2 -15.27 -4.00 -8.70
N ARG A 3 -16.36 -4.42 -8.05
CA ARG A 3 -17.25 -5.48 -8.56
C ARG A 3 -17.82 -5.17 -9.95
N ALA A 4 -18.29 -3.94 -10.16
CA ALA A 4 -18.81 -3.52 -11.46
C ALA A 4 -17.71 -3.49 -12.54
N ALA A 5 -16.45 -3.18 -12.17
CA ALA A 5 -15.33 -3.26 -13.09
C ALA A 5 -14.98 -4.73 -13.44
N GLU A 6 -15.02 -5.63 -12.46
CA GLU A 6 -14.87 -7.08 -12.65
C GLU A 6 -15.97 -7.63 -13.58
N GLU A 7 -17.23 -7.27 -13.35
CA GLU A 7 -18.37 -7.65 -14.20
C GLU A 7 -18.22 -7.15 -15.65
N ARG A 8 -17.63 -5.95 -15.81
CA ARG A 8 -17.28 -5.38 -17.11
C ARG A 8 -15.97 -5.93 -17.68
N LYS A 9 -15.37 -6.95 -17.06
CA LYS A 9 -14.16 -7.65 -17.48
C LYS A 9 -12.91 -6.78 -17.57
N PHE A 10 -12.81 -5.76 -16.71
CA PHE A 10 -11.58 -4.99 -16.59
C PHE A 10 -10.45 -5.90 -16.08
N GLN A 11 -9.23 -5.67 -16.56
CA GLN A 11 -8.02 -6.39 -16.14
C GLN A 11 -6.88 -5.39 -15.85
N PRO A 12 -7.05 -4.51 -14.85
CA PRO A 12 -5.99 -3.59 -14.48
C PRO A 12 -4.81 -4.37 -13.90
N GLY A 13 -3.58 -4.00 -14.28
CA GLY A 13 -2.38 -4.50 -13.63
C GLY A 13 -2.29 -4.06 -12.16
N CYS A 14 -2.74 -2.84 -11.86
CA CYS A 14 -2.75 -2.27 -10.51
C CYS A 14 -3.89 -1.26 -10.34
N VAL A 15 -4.52 -1.25 -9.16
CA VAL A 15 -5.54 -0.28 -8.77
C VAL A 15 -4.90 0.75 -7.83
N ILE A 16 -4.83 2.00 -8.28
CA ILE A 16 -4.32 3.13 -7.49
C ILE A 16 -5.50 3.92 -6.97
N PHE A 17 -5.54 4.19 -5.66
CA PHE A 17 -6.67 4.87 -5.03
C PHE A 17 -6.30 5.57 -3.72
N ASP A 18 -7.18 6.45 -3.26
CA ASP A 18 -6.94 7.25 -2.06
C ASP A 18 -6.94 6.44 -0.75
N SER A 19 -6.18 6.91 0.23
CA SER A 19 -6.07 6.36 1.58
C SER A 19 -7.42 6.14 2.30
N TRP A 20 -8.46 6.91 1.98
CA TRP A 20 -9.80 6.75 2.55
C TRP A 20 -10.41 5.39 2.24
N TYR A 21 -9.98 4.74 1.15
CA TYR A 21 -10.44 3.42 0.76
C TYR A 21 -9.48 2.29 1.16
N SER A 22 -8.42 2.57 1.93
CA SER A 22 -7.38 1.60 2.35
C SER A 22 -7.82 0.61 3.44
N SER A 23 -9.13 0.36 3.59
CA SER A 23 -9.66 -0.60 4.56
C SER A 23 -9.19 -2.03 4.25
N ILE A 24 -9.01 -2.87 5.29
CA ILE A 24 -8.55 -4.26 5.09
C ILE A 24 -9.50 -5.04 4.17
N ALA A 25 -10.81 -4.78 4.27
CA ALA A 25 -11.82 -5.40 3.41
C ALA A 25 -11.60 -5.03 1.93
N ASN A 26 -11.32 -3.76 1.64
CA ASN A 26 -11.07 -3.30 0.27
C ASN A 26 -9.76 -3.88 -0.29
N LEU A 27 -8.67 -3.88 0.51
CA LEU A 27 -7.39 -4.46 0.07
C LEU A 27 -7.55 -5.96 -0.24
N LYS A 28 -8.25 -6.70 0.63
CA LYS A 28 -8.54 -8.13 0.38
C LYS A 28 -9.43 -8.32 -0.84
N LEU A 29 -10.44 -7.46 -1.04
CA LEU A 29 -11.29 -7.52 -2.22
C LEU A 29 -10.45 -7.40 -3.50
N ILE A 30 -9.59 -6.38 -3.61
CA ILE A 30 -8.73 -6.20 -4.79
C ILE A 30 -7.83 -7.44 -5.01
N ARG A 31 -7.24 -7.97 -3.94
CA ARG A 31 -6.44 -9.20 -4.01
C ARG A 31 -7.25 -10.41 -4.50
N THR A 32 -8.52 -10.56 -4.07
CA THR A 32 -9.38 -11.67 -4.54
C THR A 32 -9.72 -11.56 -6.02
N LEU A 33 -9.73 -10.34 -6.57
CA LEU A 33 -9.89 -10.09 -8.01
C LEU A 33 -8.61 -10.38 -8.81
N LYS A 34 -7.52 -10.80 -8.14
CA LYS A 34 -6.19 -10.99 -8.72
C LYS A 34 -5.62 -9.72 -9.36
N TRP A 35 -5.99 -8.57 -8.83
CA TRP A 35 -5.40 -7.28 -9.22
C TRP A 35 -4.45 -6.84 -8.11
N HIS A 36 -3.40 -6.10 -8.47
CA HIS A 36 -2.57 -5.43 -7.49
C HIS A 36 -3.20 -4.12 -7.03
N TRP A 37 -2.72 -3.60 -5.92
CA TRP A 37 -3.11 -2.28 -5.45
C TRP A 37 -1.92 -1.43 -5.05
N CYS A 38 -2.09 -0.12 -5.17
CA CYS A 38 -1.24 0.86 -4.54
C CYS A 38 -2.09 1.96 -3.89
N THR A 39 -1.77 2.30 -2.64
CA THR A 39 -2.49 3.35 -1.92
C THR A 39 -1.61 3.96 -0.84
N ARG A 40 -2.07 5.05 -0.25
CA ARG A 40 -1.48 5.65 0.95
C ARG A 40 -2.10 5.03 2.21
N LEU A 41 -1.28 4.82 3.23
CA LEU A 41 -1.71 4.39 4.56
C LEU A 41 -1.63 5.57 5.53
N LYS A 42 -2.57 5.61 6.47
CA LYS A 42 -2.49 6.54 7.61
C LYS A 42 -1.31 6.16 8.49
N SER A 43 -0.67 7.17 9.07
CA SER A 43 0.51 7.02 9.95
C SER A 43 0.28 5.99 11.06
N ASN A 44 -0.90 5.97 11.68
CA ASN A 44 -1.29 5.06 12.76
C ASN A 44 -1.66 3.62 12.33
N ARG A 45 -1.47 3.27 11.05
CA ARG A 45 -1.72 1.91 10.57
C ARG A 45 -0.75 0.95 11.25
N LEU A 46 -1.23 -0.22 11.67
CA LEU A 46 -0.44 -1.20 12.39
C LEU A 46 0.24 -2.20 11.45
N VAL A 47 1.55 -2.28 11.53
CA VAL A 47 2.41 -3.17 10.75
C VAL A 47 3.44 -3.85 11.64
N ASP A 48 3.87 -5.03 11.24
CA ASP A 48 4.94 -5.77 11.89
C ASP A 48 6.15 -5.84 10.92
N PRO A 49 7.22 -5.07 11.17
CA PRO A 49 8.36 -4.97 10.27
C PRO A 49 9.39 -6.10 10.44
N ASP A 50 9.32 -6.87 11.53
CA ASP A 50 10.34 -7.83 11.96
C ASP A 50 9.76 -9.13 12.56
N ASN A 51 8.46 -9.36 12.38
CA ASN A 51 7.69 -10.50 12.90
C ASN A 51 7.76 -10.61 14.44
N THR A 52 7.76 -9.47 15.13
CA THR A 52 7.80 -9.40 16.60
C THR A 52 6.48 -8.92 17.18
N TYR A 53 6.09 -7.68 16.86
CA TYR A 53 4.87 -7.05 17.31
C TYR A 53 4.45 -5.93 16.37
N ASN A 54 3.17 -5.57 16.44
CA ASN A 54 2.61 -4.50 15.61
C ASN A 54 3.01 -3.12 16.14
N ARG A 55 3.53 -2.28 15.25
CA ARG A 55 3.89 -0.87 15.47
C ARG A 55 3.17 0.02 14.47
N SER A 56 3.09 1.31 14.80
CA SER A 56 2.57 2.30 13.87
C SER A 56 3.50 2.42 12.66
N VAL A 57 2.96 2.62 11.45
CA VAL A 57 3.78 2.85 10.24
C VAL A 57 4.70 4.07 10.42
N SER A 58 4.27 5.08 11.19
CA SER A 58 5.10 6.24 11.51
C SER A 58 6.31 5.95 12.40
N GLU A 59 6.28 4.87 13.17
CA GLU A 59 7.33 4.52 14.16
C GLU A 59 8.43 3.65 13.55
N ILE A 60 8.21 3.10 12.35
CA ILE A 60 9.15 2.20 11.71
C ILE A 60 10.07 2.95 10.74
N GLU A 61 11.32 2.49 10.67
CA GLU A 61 12.26 2.97 9.68
C GLU A 61 11.96 2.33 8.32
N ILE A 62 11.65 3.18 7.34
CA ILE A 62 11.40 2.80 5.95
C ILE A 62 12.49 3.48 5.10
N PRO A 63 13.41 2.70 4.51
CA PRO A 63 14.46 3.24 3.66
C PRO A 63 13.91 3.59 2.25
N PRO A 64 14.65 4.33 1.42
CA PRO A 64 14.18 4.77 0.09
C PRO A 64 13.76 3.64 -0.85
N GLU A 65 14.45 2.49 -0.81
CA GLU A 65 14.11 1.26 -1.53
C GLU A 65 12.83 0.57 -1.05
N GLY A 66 12.24 1.09 0.03
CA GLY A 66 11.05 0.58 0.67
C GLY A 66 11.29 -0.67 1.53
N ARG A 67 10.35 -0.94 2.43
CA ARG A 67 10.43 -2.04 3.39
C ARG A 67 9.28 -3.01 3.21
N VAL A 68 9.58 -4.31 3.16
CA VAL A 68 8.54 -5.34 3.25
C VAL A 68 8.16 -5.50 4.72
N VAL A 69 6.86 -5.38 5.01
CA VAL A 69 6.31 -5.52 6.38
C VAL A 69 5.04 -6.34 6.33
N HIS A 70 4.66 -6.94 7.46
CA HIS A 70 3.37 -7.60 7.59
C HIS A 70 2.29 -6.61 8.05
N LEU A 71 1.32 -6.30 7.19
CA LEU A 71 0.17 -5.48 7.54
C LEU A 71 -0.83 -6.27 8.37
N ARG A 72 -1.17 -5.76 9.56
CA ARG A 72 -2.10 -6.41 10.49
C ARG A 72 -3.41 -6.79 9.78
N GLN A 73 -3.81 -8.06 9.93
CA GLN A 73 -5.01 -8.67 9.31
C GLN A 73 -5.01 -8.79 7.77
N TYR A 74 -3.93 -8.47 7.07
CA TYR A 74 -3.83 -8.57 5.62
C TYR A 74 -2.79 -9.58 5.14
N GLY A 75 -1.53 -9.42 5.56
CA GLY A 75 -0.37 -10.14 5.03
C GLY A 75 0.79 -9.21 4.69
N PHE A 76 1.79 -9.73 3.99
CA PHE A 76 2.96 -8.94 3.57
C PHE A 76 2.59 -7.88 2.52
N ILE A 77 3.20 -6.71 2.67
CA ILE A 77 3.13 -5.57 1.76
C ILE A 77 4.50 -4.91 1.64
N LYS A 78 4.73 -4.16 0.57
CA LYS A 78 5.86 -3.25 0.44
C LYS A 78 5.43 -1.83 0.82
N LEU A 79 6.17 -1.20 1.72
CA LEU A 79 5.99 0.18 2.17
C LEU A 79 7.08 1.09 1.62
N PHE A 80 6.70 2.32 1.30
CA PHE A 80 7.60 3.42 0.98
C PHE A 80 7.20 4.65 1.79
N ARG A 81 8.19 5.47 2.15
CA ARG A 81 7.96 6.73 2.86
C ARG A 81 8.48 7.88 2.03
N ILE A 82 7.63 8.88 1.81
CA ILE A 82 8.02 10.15 1.18
C ILE A 82 7.99 11.22 2.26
N VAL A 83 9.15 11.81 2.53
CA VAL A 83 9.27 12.92 3.46
C VAL A 83 9.22 14.22 2.65
N HIS A 84 8.42 15.16 3.12
CA HIS A 84 8.31 16.51 2.59
C HIS A 84 8.82 17.47 3.66
N SER A 85 9.54 18.53 3.27
CA SER A 85 10.16 19.46 4.22
C SER A 85 9.17 20.09 5.22
N ASP A 86 7.93 20.32 4.78
CA ASP A 86 6.92 21.07 5.54
C ASP A 86 5.60 20.30 5.74
N LYS A 87 5.57 18.99 5.47
CA LYS A 87 4.33 18.18 5.57
C LYS A 87 4.58 16.86 6.26
N GLU A 88 3.51 16.33 6.85
CA GLU A 88 3.48 14.97 7.38
C GLU A 88 3.95 13.97 6.32
N PRO A 89 4.81 13.00 6.68
CA PRO A 89 5.30 11.99 5.75
C PRO A 89 4.16 11.19 5.11
N GLU A 90 4.24 10.98 3.80
CA GLU A 90 3.32 10.10 3.09
C GLU A 90 3.83 8.66 3.16
N HIS A 91 2.96 7.73 3.54
CA HIS A 91 3.27 6.32 3.59
C HIS A 91 2.56 5.59 2.46
N TRP A 92 3.28 5.27 1.39
CA TRP A 92 2.76 4.53 0.26
C TRP A 92 2.91 3.03 0.48
N ALA A 93 1.94 2.25 0.02
CA ALA A 93 1.88 0.81 0.22
C ALA A 93 1.40 0.11 -1.04
N THR A 94 1.90 -1.11 -1.27
CA THR A 94 1.45 -2.00 -2.34
C THR A 94 1.58 -3.47 -1.91
N ASP A 95 0.80 -4.35 -2.53
CA ASP A 95 0.96 -5.80 -2.40
C ASP A 95 2.00 -6.40 -3.36
N ILE A 96 2.62 -5.59 -4.22
CA ILE A 96 3.75 -5.97 -5.08
C ILE A 96 5.04 -5.90 -4.24
N LEU A 97 5.52 -7.05 -3.74
CA LEU A 97 6.61 -7.09 -2.76
C LEU A 97 7.99 -6.71 -3.32
N ASP A 98 8.17 -6.94 -4.61
CA ASP A 98 9.35 -6.64 -5.42
C ASP A 98 9.32 -5.22 -6.02
N ALA A 99 8.29 -4.42 -5.71
CA ALA A 99 8.20 -3.05 -6.18
C ALA A 99 9.42 -2.23 -5.74
N SER A 100 9.93 -1.45 -6.69
CA SER A 100 11.05 -0.54 -6.51
C SER A 100 10.59 0.88 -6.19
N GLU A 101 11.55 1.74 -5.85
CA GLU A 101 11.28 3.18 -5.70
C GLU A 101 10.72 3.80 -6.99
N THR A 102 11.17 3.32 -8.16
CA THR A 102 10.71 3.79 -9.47
C THR A 102 9.23 3.45 -9.68
N ASP A 103 8.81 2.22 -9.34
CA ASP A 103 7.40 1.82 -9.43
C ASP A 103 6.53 2.71 -8.54
N ARG A 104 7.02 3.04 -7.34
CA ARG A 104 6.35 3.98 -6.44
C ARG A 104 6.25 5.40 -7.02
N LYS A 105 7.25 5.89 -7.76
CA LYS A 105 7.15 7.18 -8.48
C LYS A 105 6.02 7.12 -9.51
N THR A 106 5.97 6.05 -10.30
CA THR A 106 4.89 5.83 -11.28
C THR A 106 3.52 5.76 -10.59
N PHE A 107 3.39 5.09 -9.45
CA PHE A 107 2.13 5.05 -8.71
C PHE A 107 1.65 6.43 -8.26
N LYS A 108 2.58 7.32 -7.86
CA LYS A 108 2.27 8.69 -7.47
C LYS A 108 1.92 9.61 -8.64
N GLU A 109 2.44 9.34 -9.84
CA GLU A 109 2.10 10.10 -11.04
C GLU A 109 0.72 9.72 -11.59
N LEU A 110 0.29 8.48 -11.38
CA LEU A 110 -0.95 7.92 -11.91
C LEU A 110 -2.18 8.10 -10.98
N GLY A 111 -2.01 8.53 -9.72
CA GLY A 111 -3.10 8.65 -8.75
C GLY A 111 -2.96 9.86 -7.83
#